data_AF-A0AA48M6A7-F1
#
_entry.id   AF-A0AA48M6A7-F1
#
_cell.length_a   1.000
_cell.length_b   1.000
_cell.length_c   1.000
_cell.angle_alpha   90.00
_cell.angle_beta   90.00
_cell.angle_gamma   90.00
#
_symmetry.space_group_name_H-M   'P 1'
#
loop_
_entity.id
_entity.type
_entity.pdbx_description
1 polymer ?
#
loop_
_entity_poly.entity_id
_entity_poly.type
_entity_poly.pdbx_seq_one_letter_code
_entity_poly.pdbx_strand_id
1 'polypeptide(L)'
;MSITAAPPGLQPEDFDKIEDVLAETARGRMFLEEFARRTKDAERARILEDIDRLEAEDYRTPVSVPANAADATAGLLDLAWSLRANGKVDDSLCDSIEALARTLEGVNWVKFTPAPEPQRSSAGLPSDDLRLTRLSWLDDLPLADRLSIFA
;
A
#
# COMPACT_ATOMS: atom_id res chain seq x y z
N MET A 1 -21.30 -1.70 17.30
CA MET A 1 -21.78 -0.51 18.04
C MET A 1 -22.93 0.09 17.25
N SER A 2 -24.15 0.05 17.76
CA SER A 2 -25.31 0.64 17.08
C SER A 2 -25.18 2.15 17.05
N ILE A 3 -25.26 2.74 15.87
CA ILE A 3 -25.51 4.17 15.70
C ILE A 3 -26.93 4.38 16.26
N THR A 4 -27.04 4.98 17.44
CA THR A 4 -28.33 5.43 17.98
C THR A 4 -28.96 6.33 16.93
N ALA A 5 -30.08 5.87 16.35
CA ALA A 5 -30.88 6.68 15.44
C ALA A 5 -31.27 7.97 16.15
N ALA A 6 -31.15 9.11 15.45
CA ALA A 6 -31.61 10.40 15.95
C ALA A 6 -33.06 10.26 16.43
N PRO A 7 -33.42 10.80 17.62
CA PRO A 7 -34.80 10.76 18.07
C PRO A 7 -35.70 11.34 16.97
N PRO A 8 -36.82 10.66 16.63
CA PRO A 8 -37.67 11.11 15.55
C PRO A 8 -38.17 12.54 15.85
N GLY A 9 -37.86 13.48 14.97
CA GLY A 9 -38.42 14.83 15.01
C GLY A 9 -37.43 16.00 14.99
N LEU A 10 -36.13 15.80 15.16
CA LEU A 10 -35.16 16.90 15.02
C LEU A 10 -34.91 17.19 13.54
N GLN A 11 -35.25 18.41 13.10
CA GLN A 11 -34.90 18.88 11.77
C GLN A 11 -33.49 19.48 11.77
N PRO A 12 -32.79 19.57 10.62
CA PRO A 12 -31.50 20.23 10.51
C PRO A 12 -31.47 21.61 11.18
N GLU A 13 -32.53 22.40 11.04
CA GLU A 13 -32.65 23.75 11.59
C GLU A 13 -32.74 23.78 13.12
N ASP A 14 -33.07 22.66 13.77
CA ASP A 14 -33.07 22.57 15.23
C ASP A 14 -31.66 22.42 15.80
N PHE A 15 -30.71 21.90 15.00
CA PHE A 15 -29.32 21.81 15.40
C PHE A 15 -28.67 23.19 15.47
N ASP A 16 -28.95 24.07 14.52
CA ASP A 16 -28.45 25.45 14.52
C ASP A 16 -28.93 26.20 15.79
N LYS A 17 -30.21 26.06 16.14
CA LYS A 17 -30.76 26.67 17.38
C LYS A 17 -30.10 26.12 18.64
N ILE A 18 -29.79 24.82 18.68
CA ILE A 18 -29.11 24.20 19.82
C ILE A 18 -27.67 24.69 19.89
N GLU A 19 -26.98 24.81 18.75
CA GLU A 19 -25.63 25.36 18.67
C GLU A 19 -25.59 26.79 19.20
N ASP A 20 -26.51 27.66 18.75
CA ASP A 20 -26.62 29.04 19.21
C ASP A 20 -26.76 29.11 20.74
N VAL A 21 -27.70 28.36 21.31
CA VAL A 21 -27.95 28.32 22.76
C VAL A 21 -26.73 27.81 23.53
N LEU A 22 -26.03 26.79 23.03
CA LEU A 22 -24.83 26.27 23.68
C LEU A 22 -23.67 27.27 23.59
N ALA A 23 -23.53 27.94 22.45
CA ALA A 23 -22.48 28.91 22.18
C ALA A 23 -22.55 30.14 23.09
N GLU A 24 -23.72 30.49 23.65
CA GLU A 24 -23.88 31.58 24.63
C GLU A 24 -23.07 31.33 25.92
N THR A 25 -22.89 30.06 26.31
CA THR A 25 -22.24 29.71 27.58
C THR A 25 -20.78 29.27 27.38
N ALA A 26 -19.89 29.61 28.32
CA ALA A 26 -18.50 29.17 28.28
C ALA A 26 -18.35 27.64 28.29
N ARG A 27 -19.23 26.95 29.01
CA ARG A 27 -19.25 25.49 29.07
C ARG A 27 -19.74 24.86 27.77
N GLY A 28 -20.75 25.46 27.12
CA GLY A 28 -21.27 24.96 25.85
C GLY A 28 -20.27 25.11 24.72
N ARG A 29 -19.54 26.23 24.63
CA ARG A 29 -18.44 26.39 23.66
C ARG A 29 -17.34 25.32 23.80
N MET A 30 -16.87 25.07 25.03
CA MET A 30 -15.91 23.99 25.29
C MET A 30 -16.47 22.62 24.87
N PHE A 31 -17.76 22.36 25.14
CA PHE A 31 -18.40 21.13 24.70
C PHE A 31 -18.43 21.00 23.17
N LEU A 32 -18.81 22.06 22.44
CA LEU A 32 -18.86 22.06 20.98
C LEU A 32 -17.47 21.82 20.36
N GLU A 33 -16.44 22.49 20.88
CA GLU A 33 -15.05 22.29 20.44
C GLU A 33 -14.59 20.83 20.65
N GLU A 34 -14.84 20.28 21.83
CA GLU A 34 -14.46 18.90 22.15
C GLU A 34 -15.30 17.87 21.37
N PHE A 35 -16.58 18.15 21.15
CA PHE A 35 -17.46 17.32 20.33
C PHE A 35 -16.97 17.29 18.87
N ALA A 36 -16.67 18.46 18.29
CA ALA A 36 -16.14 18.57 16.95
C ALA A 36 -14.79 17.85 16.81
N ARG A 37 -13.89 18.00 17.79
CA ARG A 37 -12.60 17.30 17.82
C ARG A 37 -12.77 15.78 17.85
N ARG A 38 -13.58 15.26 18.77
CA ARG A 38 -13.83 13.81 18.88
C ARG A 38 -14.54 13.23 17.66
N THR A 39 -15.45 13.98 17.06
CA THR A 39 -16.16 13.55 15.85
C THR A 39 -15.19 13.41 14.70
N LYS A 40 -14.31 14.39 14.48
CA LYS A 40 -13.24 14.31 13.47
C LYS A 40 -12.27 13.17 13.75
N ASP A 41 -11.87 12.97 14.99
CA ASP A 41 -10.97 11.87 15.38
C ASP A 41 -11.62 10.50 15.10
N ALA A 42 -12.91 10.34 15.41
CA ALA A 42 -13.66 9.12 15.16
C ALA A 42 -13.89 8.87 13.65
N GLU A 43 -14.18 9.93 12.88
CA GLU A 43 -14.31 9.84 11.42
C GLU A 43 -12.98 9.46 10.77
N ARG A 44 -11.88 10.08 11.20
CA ARG A 44 -10.53 9.72 10.73
C ARG A 44 -10.21 8.25 11.02
N ALA A 45 -10.54 7.75 12.21
CA ALA A 45 -10.33 6.35 12.55
C ALA A 45 -11.10 5.40 11.62
N ARG A 46 -12.36 5.73 11.29
CA ARG A 46 -13.17 4.95 10.33
C ARG A 46 -12.57 4.96 8.93
N ILE A 47 -12.10 6.11 8.45
CA ILE A 47 -11.46 6.23 7.13
C ILE A 47 -10.20 5.35 7.07
N LEU A 48 -9.37 5.35 8.12
CA LEU A 48 -8.18 4.50 8.18
C LEU A 48 -8.55 3.02 8.19
N GLU A 49 -9.57 2.61 8.95
CA GLU A 49 -10.08 1.24 8.96
C GLU A 49 -10.62 0.81 7.58
N ASP A 50 -11.34 1.71 6.89
CA ASP A 50 -11.82 1.47 5.53
C ASP A 50 -10.67 1.33 4.53
N ILE A 51 -9.60 2.13 4.66
CA ILE A 51 -8.37 2.00 3.86
C ILE A 51 -7.70 0.65 4.14
N ASP A 52 -7.50 0.27 5.40
CA ASP A 52 -6.90 -1.00 5.76
C ASP A 52 -7.70 -2.19 5.19
N ARG A 53 -9.04 -2.10 5.19
CA ARG A 53 -9.91 -3.10 4.56
C ARG A 53 -9.73 -3.14 3.04
N LEU A 54 -9.72 -1.98 2.37
CA LEU A 54 -9.53 -1.91 0.92
C LEU A 54 -8.16 -2.45 0.50
N GLU A 55 -7.12 -2.10 1.24
CA GLU A 55 -5.78 -2.66 1.04
C GLU A 55 -5.79 -4.17 1.24
N ALA A 56 -6.43 -4.68 2.29
CA ALA A 56 -6.55 -6.12 2.51
C ALA A 56 -7.32 -6.86 1.39
N GLU A 57 -8.31 -6.22 0.75
CA GLU A 57 -9.02 -6.76 -0.41
C GLU A 57 -8.12 -6.76 -1.67
N ASP A 58 -7.37 -5.68 -1.90
CA ASP A 58 -6.45 -5.54 -3.04
C ASP A 58 -5.28 -6.53 -2.94
N TYR A 59 -4.64 -6.65 -1.77
CA TYR A 59 -3.58 -7.63 -1.53
C TYR A 59 -4.07 -9.09 -1.54
N ARG A 60 -5.38 -9.36 -1.41
CA ARG A 60 -5.95 -10.71 -1.51
C ARG A 60 -6.02 -11.21 -2.95
N THR A 61 -5.99 -10.30 -3.91
CA THR A 61 -6.00 -10.63 -5.33
C THR A 61 -4.63 -10.29 -5.89
N PRO A 62 -3.59 -11.11 -5.64
CA PRO A 62 -2.34 -10.89 -6.33
C PRO A 62 -2.67 -10.84 -7.82
N VAL A 63 -2.30 -9.76 -8.51
CA VAL A 63 -2.23 -9.76 -9.97
C VAL A 63 -1.25 -10.88 -10.30
N SER A 64 -1.79 -12.07 -10.52
CA SER A 64 -1.02 -13.26 -10.78
C SER A 64 -0.30 -13.00 -12.10
N VAL A 65 1.01 -12.78 -12.03
CA VAL A 65 1.82 -12.70 -13.24
C VAL A 65 1.71 -14.08 -13.88
N PRO A 66 1.15 -14.19 -15.09
CA PRO A 66 0.94 -15.49 -15.71
C PRO A 66 2.29 -16.19 -15.88
N ALA A 67 2.38 -17.45 -15.42
CA ALA A 67 3.65 -18.17 -15.40
C ALA A 67 4.10 -18.62 -16.81
N ASN A 68 3.16 -18.63 -17.76
CA ASN A 68 3.35 -18.97 -19.16
C ASN A 68 2.26 -18.29 -20.03
N ALA A 69 2.40 -18.42 -21.36
CA ALA A 69 1.47 -17.83 -22.31
C ALA A 69 0.03 -18.38 -22.19
N ALA A 70 -0.15 -19.65 -21.84
CA ALA A 70 -1.49 -20.24 -21.66
C ALA A 70 -2.23 -19.65 -20.44
N ASP A 71 -1.50 -19.43 -19.34
CA ASP A 71 -2.05 -18.76 -18.14
C ASP A 71 -2.43 -17.31 -18.46
N ALA A 72 -1.63 -16.62 -19.28
CA ALA A 72 -1.90 -15.25 -19.72
C ALA A 72 -3.15 -15.18 -20.61
N THR A 73 -3.27 -16.10 -21.57
CA THR A 73 -4.45 -16.23 -22.43
C THR A 73 -5.71 -16.49 -21.60
N ALA A 74 -5.66 -17.43 -20.65
CA ALA A 74 -6.80 -17.73 -19.78
C ALA A 74 -7.22 -16.50 -18.95
N GLY A 75 -6.26 -15.77 -18.37
CA GLY A 75 -6.53 -14.56 -17.59
C GLY A 75 -7.12 -13.42 -18.43
N LEU A 76 -6.63 -13.20 -19.66
CA LEU A 76 -7.17 -12.18 -20.56
C LEU A 76 -8.59 -12.51 -21.03
N LEU A 77 -8.90 -13.78 -21.27
CA LEU A 77 -10.25 -14.22 -21.64
C LEU A 77 -11.24 -14.07 -20.47
N ASP A 78 -10.83 -14.44 -19.25
CA ASP A 78 -11.63 -14.24 -18.04
C ASP A 78 -11.88 -12.74 -17.77
N LEU A 79 -10.86 -11.91 -17.98
CA LEU A 79 -11.00 -10.45 -17.91
C LEU A 79 -12.01 -9.94 -18.94
N ALA A 80 -11.89 -10.32 -20.22
CA ALA A 80 -12.84 -9.91 -21.26
C ALA A 80 -14.29 -10.31 -20.90
N TRP A 81 -14.48 -11.50 -20.34
CA TRP A 81 -15.79 -11.96 -19.89
C TRP A 81 -16.32 -11.14 -18.70
N SER A 82 -15.49 -10.87 -17.69
CA SER A 82 -15.88 -10.05 -16.52
C SER A 82 -16.22 -8.61 -16.90
N LEU A 83 -15.49 -8.01 -17.83
CA LEU A 83 -15.76 -6.67 -18.34
C LEU A 83 -17.11 -6.62 -19.08
N ARG A 84 -17.40 -7.64 -19.90
CA ARG A 84 -18.68 -7.78 -20.58
C ARG A 84 -19.84 -7.97 -19.59
N ALA A 85 -19.65 -8.79 -18.54
CA ALA A 85 -20.66 -8.99 -17.50
C ALA A 85 -20.98 -7.72 -16.70
N ASN A 86 -19.99 -6.84 -16.49
CA ASN A 86 -20.18 -5.57 -15.81
C ASN A 86 -20.89 -4.51 -16.67
N GLY A 87 -20.95 -4.68 -18.00
CA GLY A 87 -21.71 -3.83 -18.93
C GLY A 87 -21.26 -2.38 -19.06
N LYS A 88 -20.08 -2.03 -18.51
CA LYS A 88 -19.54 -0.65 -18.49
C LYS A 88 -18.54 -0.36 -19.61
N VAL A 89 -18.26 -1.35 -20.46
CA VAL A 89 -17.21 -1.29 -21.49
C VAL A 89 -17.80 -1.69 -22.84
N ASP A 90 -17.30 -1.09 -23.91
CA ASP A 90 -17.72 -1.38 -25.29
C ASP A 90 -17.31 -2.79 -25.73
N ASP A 91 -18.19 -3.48 -26.45
CA ASP A 91 -17.96 -4.85 -26.92
C ASP A 91 -16.71 -4.97 -27.82
N SER A 92 -16.37 -3.93 -28.59
CA SER A 92 -15.18 -3.95 -29.45
C SER A 92 -13.86 -4.00 -28.66
N LEU A 93 -13.84 -3.46 -27.44
CA LEU A 93 -12.68 -3.56 -26.56
C LEU A 93 -12.56 -4.98 -26.01
N CYS A 94 -13.67 -5.61 -25.61
CA CYS A 94 -13.69 -7.01 -25.20
C CYS A 94 -13.19 -7.92 -26.34
N ASP A 95 -13.68 -7.71 -27.56
CA ASP A 95 -13.26 -8.47 -28.74
C ASP A 95 -11.76 -8.27 -29.04
N SER A 96 -11.25 -7.06 -28.84
CA SER A 96 -9.82 -6.76 -29.00
C SER A 96 -8.95 -7.48 -27.95
N ILE A 97 -9.40 -7.55 -26.70
CA ILE A 97 -8.72 -8.31 -25.64
C ILE A 97 -8.70 -9.81 -25.99
N GLU A 98 -9.82 -10.36 -26.45
CA GLU A 98 -9.90 -11.77 -26.86
C GLU A 98 -9.02 -12.08 -28.09
N ALA A 99 -8.95 -11.16 -29.06
CA ALA A 99 -8.08 -11.30 -30.22
C ALA A 99 -6.61 -11.30 -29.80
N LEU A 100 -6.20 -10.38 -28.92
CA LEU A 100 -4.86 -10.34 -28.36
C LEU A 100 -4.53 -11.61 -27.56
N ALA A 101 -5.47 -12.11 -26.74
CA ALA A 101 -5.29 -13.35 -25.99
C ALA A 101 -4.98 -14.55 -26.90
N ARG A 102 -5.64 -14.63 -28.06
CA ARG A 102 -5.39 -15.67 -29.08
C ARG A 102 -4.04 -15.52 -29.78
N THR A 103 -3.52 -14.29 -29.93
CA THR A 103 -2.17 -14.09 -30.49
C THR A 103 -1.05 -14.62 -29.59
N LEU A 104 -1.33 -14.78 -28.29
CA LEU A 104 -0.38 -15.36 -27.34
C LEU A 104 -0.31 -16.90 -27.44
N GLU A 105 -1.30 -17.54 -28.09
CA GLU A 105 -1.27 -18.98 -28.34
C GLU A 105 -0.10 -19.31 -29.28
N GLY A 106 0.90 -20.03 -28.75
CA GLY A 106 2.11 -20.41 -29.50
C GLY A 106 3.30 -19.46 -29.36
N VAL A 107 3.19 -18.39 -28.57
CA VAL A 107 4.35 -17.57 -28.20
C VAL A 107 5.24 -18.34 -27.24
N ASN A 108 6.50 -18.55 -27.61
CA ASN A 108 7.50 -19.13 -26.72
C ASN A 108 7.95 -18.08 -25.71
N TRP A 109 7.29 -18.05 -24.55
CA TRP A 109 7.56 -17.10 -23.49
C TRP A 109 8.82 -17.50 -22.72
N VAL A 110 9.85 -16.65 -22.74
CA VAL A 110 10.98 -16.77 -21.81
C VAL A 110 10.51 -16.22 -20.48
N LYS A 111 10.49 -17.06 -19.43
CA LYS A 111 10.20 -16.60 -18.07
C LYS A 111 11.13 -15.44 -17.73
N PHE A 112 10.55 -14.26 -17.49
CA PHE A 112 11.28 -13.19 -16.86
C PHE A 112 11.52 -13.62 -15.42
N THR A 113 12.71 -14.19 -15.16
CA THR A 113 13.22 -14.27 -13.81
C THR A 113 13.71 -12.87 -13.48
N PRO A 114 12.99 -12.08 -12.66
CA PRO A 114 13.58 -10.85 -12.14
C PRO A 114 14.94 -11.24 -11.57
N ALA A 115 15.98 -10.47 -11.91
CA ALA A 115 17.25 -10.63 -11.22
C ALA A 115 16.93 -10.64 -9.72
N PRO A 116 17.47 -11.60 -8.95
CA PRO A 116 17.21 -11.62 -7.53
C PRO A 116 17.45 -10.20 -7.02
N GLU A 117 16.46 -9.62 -6.33
CA GLU A 117 16.66 -8.37 -5.61
C GLU A 117 18.03 -8.47 -4.92
N PRO A 118 18.90 -7.44 -5.01
CA PRO A 118 20.17 -7.49 -4.31
C PRO A 118 19.81 -7.72 -2.84
N GLN A 119 19.95 -8.97 -2.41
CA GLN A 119 19.80 -9.33 -1.02
C GLN A 119 20.77 -8.37 -0.33
N ARG A 120 20.26 -7.49 0.53
CA ARG A 120 21.13 -6.87 1.52
C ARG A 120 21.61 -8.03 2.37
N SER A 121 22.65 -8.70 1.90
CA SER A 121 23.37 -9.71 2.61
C SER A 121 23.85 -9.03 3.89
N SER A 122 23.18 -9.35 4.99
CA SER A 122 23.78 -9.25 6.31
C SER A 122 24.86 -10.34 6.52
N ALA A 123 25.10 -11.17 5.50
CA ALA A 123 26.21 -12.10 5.43
C ALA A 123 27.43 -11.42 4.78
N GLY A 124 28.43 -11.16 5.62
CA GLY A 124 29.86 -10.95 5.33
C GLY A 124 30.24 -10.43 3.94
N LEU A 125 30.72 -9.18 3.91
CA LEU A 125 31.52 -8.67 2.79
C LEU A 125 32.63 -9.67 2.43
N PRO A 126 32.79 -10.07 1.16
CA PRO A 126 34.02 -10.71 0.72
C PRO A 126 35.16 -9.70 0.91
N SER A 127 36.04 -10.05 1.84
CA SER A 127 37.18 -9.27 2.31
C SER A 127 38.31 -9.23 1.27
N ASP A 128 38.05 -8.69 0.09
CA ASP A 128 39.08 -8.41 -0.92
C ASP A 128 39.30 -6.90 -1.09
N ASP A 129 39.13 -6.13 -0.01
CA ASP A 129 39.57 -4.74 -0.03
C ASP A 129 41.09 -4.71 0.09
N LEU A 130 41.77 -4.60 -1.05
CA LEU A 130 43.23 -4.51 -1.17
C LEU A 130 43.84 -3.43 -0.27
N ARG A 131 43.04 -2.44 0.14
CA ARG A 131 43.45 -1.43 1.13
C ARG A 131 43.60 -2.01 2.53
N LEU A 132 42.68 -2.86 2.97
CA LEU A 132 42.78 -3.57 4.25
C LEU A 132 43.94 -4.56 4.24
N THR A 133 44.16 -5.27 3.12
CA THR A 133 45.34 -6.14 2.95
C THR A 133 46.65 -5.36 3.03
N ARG A 134 46.68 -4.12 2.53
CA ARG A 134 47.86 -3.23 2.66
C ARG A 134 48.06 -2.67 4.07
N LEU A 135 47.07 -2.76 4.94
CA LEU A 135 47.13 -2.23 6.31
C LEU A 135 47.28 -3.33 7.36
N SER A 136 47.30 -4.61 6.96
CA SER A 136 47.44 -5.73 7.90
C SER A 136 48.76 -5.72 8.68
N TRP A 137 49.82 -5.11 8.14
CA TRP A 137 51.09 -4.94 8.84
C TRP A 137 51.00 -4.03 10.09
N LEU A 138 49.96 -3.18 10.21
CA LEU A 138 49.73 -2.41 11.44
C LEU A 138 49.39 -3.32 12.61
N ASP A 139 48.87 -4.53 12.36
CA ASP A 139 48.45 -5.43 13.43
C ASP A 139 49.62 -6.09 14.15
N ASP A 140 50.80 -6.14 13.51
CA ASP A 140 52.03 -6.71 14.07
C ASP A 140 52.85 -5.70 14.90
N LEU A 141 52.43 -4.43 14.94
CA LEU A 141 53.12 -3.40 15.72
C LEU A 141 52.69 -3.41 17.20
N PRO A 142 53.62 -3.12 18.13
CA PRO A 142 53.27 -2.80 19.51
C PRO A 142 52.25 -1.66 19.59
N LEU A 143 51.32 -1.72 20.54
CA LEU A 143 50.20 -0.79 20.65
C LEU A 143 50.63 0.69 20.72
N ALA A 144 51.77 0.97 21.38
CA ALA A 144 52.31 2.33 21.48
C ALA A 144 52.67 2.89 20.10
N ASP A 145 53.32 2.09 19.24
CA ASP A 145 53.77 2.50 17.92
C ASP A 145 52.58 2.67 16.95
N ARG A 146 51.53 1.84 17.07
CA ARG A 146 50.30 1.96 16.27
C ARG A 146 49.59 3.30 16.49
N LEU A 147 49.55 3.75 17.75
CA LEU A 147 48.85 5.00 18.11
C LEU A 147 49.62 6.25 17.68
N SER A 148 50.95 6.17 17.58
CA SER A 148 51.79 7.27 17.08
C SER A 148 51.63 7.55 15.59
N ILE A 149 51.05 6.63 14.80
CA ILE A 149 50.80 6.82 13.36
C ILE A 149 49.63 7.81 13.12
N PHE A 150 48.78 8.05 14.12
CA PHE A 150 47.59 8.91 14.03
C PHE A 150 47.67 10.19 14.87
N ALA A 151 48.83 10.48 15.47
CA ALA A 151 49.12 11.67 16.27
C ALA A 151 50.01 12.64 15.49
#